data_AF-A0A8I2K6I3-F1
#
_entry.id   AF-A0A8I2K6I3-F1
#
_cell.length_a   1.000
_cell.length_b   1.000
_cell.length_c   1.000
_cell.angle_alpha   90.00
_cell.angle_beta   90.00
_cell.angle_gamma   90.00
#
_symmetry.space_group_name_H-M   'P 1'
#
loop_
_entity.id
_entity.type
_entity.pdbx_description
1 polymer ?
#
loop_
_entity_poly.entity_id
_entity_poly.type
_entity_poly.pdbx_seq_one_letter_code
_entity_poly.pdbx_strand_id
1 'polypeptide(L)' 'MEKYKENSAQIPNVCDKFGIACVDLEGFMERVHWIF' A
#
# COMPACT_ATOMS: atom_id res chain seq x y z
N MET A 1 -4.97 2.73 0.91
CA MET A 1 -3.63 3.35 1.10
C MET A 1 -3.42 3.73 2.55
N GLU A 2 -2.36 3.26 3.20
CA GLU A 2 -2.01 3.68 4.57
C GLU A 2 -1.78 5.19 4.62
N LYS A 3 -2.51 5.87 5.51
CA LYS A 3 -2.48 7.32 5.65
C LYS A 3 -1.66 7.69 6.87
N TYR A 4 -0.85 8.75 6.75
CA TYR A 4 -0.11 9.34 7.86
C TYR A 4 -1.07 9.66 9.03
N LYS A 5 -0.75 9.16 10.23
CA LYS A 5 -1.47 9.49 11.47
C LYS A 5 -0.54 10.25 12.39
N GLU A 6 -1.05 11.35 12.95
CA GLU A 6 -0.30 12.29 13.81
C GLU A 6 0.43 11.59 14.97
N ASN A 7 -0.14 10.52 15.53
CA ASN A 7 0.41 9.74 16.65
C ASN A 7 0.92 8.35 16.25
N SER A 8 1.30 8.16 14.99
CA SER A 8 1.96 6.93 14.54
C SER A 8 3.46 6.96 14.81
N ALA A 9 4.15 5.84 14.60
CA ALA A 9 5.61 5.75 14.73
C ALA A 9 6.39 6.66 13.74
N GLN A 10 5.69 7.50 12.95
CA GLN A 10 6.24 8.38 11.92
C GLN A 10 7.17 7.66 10.94
N ILE A 11 7.01 6.34 10.82
CA ILE A 11 7.77 5.53 9.89
C ILE A 11 7.27 5.88 8.49
N PRO A 12 8.18 6.29 7.60
CA PRO A 12 7.83 6.62 6.24
C PRO A 12 7.27 5.38 5.54
N ASN A 13 6.26 5.58 4.69
CA ASN A 13 5.65 4.47 3.95
C ASN A 13 6.74 3.72 3.16
N VAL A 14 6.75 2.39 3.27
CA VAL A 14 7.79 1.54 2.65
C VAL A 14 7.79 1.68 1.13
N CYS A 15 6.61 1.78 0.51
CA CYS A 15 6.51 1.93 -0.94
C CYS A 15 7.10 3.25 -1.41
N ASP A 16 6.78 4.35 -0.72
CA ASP A 16 7.39 5.67 -0.97
C ASP A 16 8.91 5.63 -0.80
N LYS A 17 9.42 4.95 0.24
CA LYS A 17 10.85 4.85 0.50
C LYS A 17 11.64 4.14 -0.59
N PHE A 18 11.05 3.11 -1.19
CA PHE A 18 11.71 2.31 -2.21
C PHE A 18 11.25 2.67 -3.64
N GLY A 19 10.35 3.64 -3.80
CA GLY A 19 9.81 4.04 -5.10
C GLY A 19 9.02 2.93 -5.80
N ILE A 20 8.45 2.00 -5.04
CA ILE A 20 7.68 0.86 -5.57
C ILE A 20 6.18 1.14 -5.54
N ALA A 21 5.44 0.49 -6.42
CA ALA A 21 3.99 0.63 -6.45
C ALA A 21 3.36 -0.05 -5.20
N CYS A 22 2.74 0.77 -4.35
CA CYS A 22 1.86 0.29 -3.30
C CYS A 22 0.52 -0.16 -3.92
N VAL A 23 -0.05 -1.24 -3.39
CA VAL A 23 -1.35 -1.74 -3.79
C VAL A 23 -2.03 -2.32 -2.55
N ASP A 24 -3.35 -2.16 -2.45
CA ASP A 24 -4.15 -2.85 -1.44
C ASP A 24 -4.66 -4.19 -1.99
N LEU A 25 -5.41 -4.93 -1.17
CA LEU A 25 -5.87 -6.26 -1.54
C LEU A 25 -6.76 -6.23 -2.79
N GLU A 26 -7.70 -5.29 -2.86
CA GLU A 26 -8.58 -5.14 -4.01
C GLU A 26 -7.80 -4.83 -5.29
N GLY A 27 -6.93 -3.83 -5.26
CA GLY A 27 -6.09 -3.50 -6.41
C GLY A 27 -5.13 -4.62 -6.79
N PHE A 28 -4.69 -5.47 -5.85
CA PHE A 28 -3.89 -6.64 -6.15
C PHE A 28 -4.72 -7.70 -6.89
N MET A 29 -5.92 -7.99 -6.39
CA MET A 29 -6.84 -8.96 -6.99
C MET A 29 -7.21 -8.58 -8.42
N GLU A 30 -7.45 -7.30 -8.69
CA GLU A 30 -7.69 -6.80 -10.04
C GLU A 30 -6.49 -7.02 -10.98
N ARG A 31 -5.27 -6.70 -10.52
CA ARG A 31 -4.04 -6.86 -11.32
C ARG A 31 -3.74 -8.29 -11.71
N VAL A 32 -4.08 -9.24 -10.84
CA VAL A 32 -3.85 -10.67 -11.10
C VAL A 32 -5.05 -11.37 -11.72
N HIS A 33 -6.10 -10.62 -12.07
CA HIS A 33 -7.37 -11.15 -12.59
C HIS A 33 -7.93 -12.28 -11.70
N TRP A 34 -7.92 -12.04 -10.39
CA TRP A 34 -8.38 -13.03 -9.42
C TRP A 34 -9.86 -13.38 -9.65
N ILE A 35 -10.18 -14.67 -9.66
CA ILE A 35 -11.54 -15.21 -9.70
C ILE A 35 -11.81 -15.88 -8.36
N PHE A 36 -12.96 -15.58 -7.74
CA PHE A 36 -13.38 -16.19 -6.48
C PHE A 36 -13.80 -17.65 -6.63
#